data_AF-A0A0G4LV45-F1
#
_entry.id   AF-A0A0G4LV45-F1
#
_cell.length_a   1.000
_cell.length_b   1.000
_cell.length_c   1.000
_cell.angle_alpha   90.00
_cell.angle_beta   90.00
_cell.angle_gamma   90.00
#
_symmetry.space_group_name_H-M   'P 1'
#
loop_
_entity.id
_entity.type
_entity.pdbx_description
1 polymer ?
#
loop_
_entity_poly.entity_id
_entity_poly.type
_entity_poly.pdbx_seq_one_letter_code
_entity_poly.pdbx_strand_id
1 'polypeptide(L)' 'MDIYELESASGVVVSVGGQLPQNIALRLQETGGANVLGTDPKDIDKAEDRQKFSEILDSIGVDQPAWKELTSVAEAE' A
#
# COMPACT_ATOMS: atom_id res chain seq x y z
N MET A 1 -8.79 -14.24 8.02
CA MET A 1 -9.83 -13.56 8.83
C MET A 1 -10.23 -14.41 10.02
N ASP A 2 -10.17 -15.73 9.92
CA ASP A 2 -10.52 -16.71 10.95
C ASP A 2 -10.08 -16.34 12.37
N ILE A 3 -8.79 -16.05 12.58
CA ILE A 3 -8.25 -15.69 13.91
C ILE A 3 -8.77 -14.32 14.37
N TYR A 4 -8.85 -13.34 13.46
CA TYR A 4 -9.32 -11.99 13.78
C TYR A 4 -10.77 -12.02 14.28
N GLU A 5 -11.61 -12.83 13.62
CA GLU A 5 -13.01 -13.03 13.97
C GLU A 5 -13.16 -13.86 15.25
N LEU A 6 -12.44 -14.97 15.36
CA LEU A 6 -12.46 -15.86 16.54
C LEU A 6 -12.10 -15.11 17.83
N GLU A 7 -11.05 -14.29 17.77
CA GLU A 7 -10.57 -13.51 18.92
C GLU A 7 -11.38 -12.23 19.16
N SER A 8 -12.35 -11.92 18.29
CA SER A 8 -13.10 -10.65 18.32
C SER A 8 -12.15 -9.44 18.40
N ALA A 9 -11.10 -9.47 17.58
CA ALA A 9 -10.03 -8.49 17.64
C ALA A 9 -10.56 -7.07 17.35
N SER A 10 -10.15 -6.10 18.16
CA SER A 10 -10.52 -4.69 17.96
C SER A 10 -9.75 -4.03 16.81
N GLY A 11 -8.64 -4.63 16.39
CA GLY A 11 -7.83 -4.17 15.28
C GLY A 11 -6.56 -4.99 15.09
N VAL A 12 -5.84 -4.72 14.01
CA VAL A 12 -4.62 -5.42 13.62
C VAL A 12 -3.52 -4.43 13.25
N VAL A 13 -2.29 -4.71 13.69
CA VAL A 13 -1.10 -3.93 13.31
C VAL A 13 -0.36 -4.67 12.20
N VAL A 14 -0.15 -4.01 11.07
CA VAL A 14 0.48 -4.60 9.87
C VAL A 14 1.87 -4.03 9.57
N SER A 15 2.30 -2.99 10.28
CA SER A 15 3.49 -2.19 9.96
C SER A 15 4.81 -2.71 10.53
N VAL A 16 4.78 -3.73 11.40
CA VAL A 16 5.98 -4.21 12.12
C VAL A 16 6.49 -5.57 11.63
N GLY A 17 5.79 -6.20 10.69
CA GLY A 17 6.14 -7.55 10.19
C GLY A 17 6.73 -7.58 8.78
N GLY A 18 7.18 -6.43 8.26
CA GLY A 18 7.76 -6.31 6.92
C GLY A 18 6.73 -6.43 5.78
N GLN A 19 7.20 -6.87 4.60
CA GLN A 19 6.40 -6.80 3.38
C GLN A 19 5.18 -7.73 3.37
N LEU A 20 5.26 -8.89 4.04
CA LEU A 20 4.18 -9.87 4.03
C LEU A 20 2.85 -9.32 4.59
N PRO A 21 2.78 -8.78 5.83
CA PRO A 21 1.56 -8.17 6.34
C PRO A 21 1.18 -6.89 5.58
N GLN A 22 2.15 -6.15 5.06
CA GLN A 22 1.92 -4.92 4.31
C GLN A 22 1.16 -5.19 3.00
N ASN A 23 1.57 -6.21 2.25
CA ASN A 23 0.96 -6.60 0.98
C ASN A 23 -0.51 -7.07 1.09
N ILE A 24 -0.95 -7.48 2.29
CA ILE A 24 -2.33 -7.94 2.51
C ILE A 24 -3.19 -6.92 3.27
N ALA A 25 -2.60 -5.81 3.73
CA ALA A 25 -3.28 -4.82 4.58
C ALA A 25 -4.56 -4.27 3.94
N LEU A 26 -4.50 -3.89 2.66
CA LEU A 26 -5.65 -3.34 1.94
C LEU A 26 -6.77 -4.38 1.82
N ARG A 27 -6.43 -5.63 1.52
CA ARG A 27 -7.41 -6.73 1.45
C ARG A 27 -8.04 -7.05 2.80
N LEU A 28 -7.25 -7.03 3.88
CA LEU A 28 -7.76 -7.23 5.24
C LEU A 28 -8.79 -6.16 5.60
N GLN A 29 -8.54 -4.89 5.25
CA GLN A 29 -9.45 -3.79 5.50
C GLN A 29 -10.68 -3.82 4.59
N GLU A 30 -10.50 -3.83 3.27
CA GLU A 30 -11.60 -3.63 2.32
C GLU A 30 -12.45 -4.88 2.09
N THR A 31 -11.83 -6.06 2.03
CA THR A 31 -12.56 -7.32 1.82
C THR A 31 -12.86 -8.02 3.14
N GLY A 32 -11.92 -7.98 4.08
CA GLY A 32 -12.07 -8.65 5.38
C GLY A 32 -12.80 -7.82 6.44
N GLY A 33 -12.93 -6.51 6.26
CA GLY A 33 -13.51 -5.63 7.28
C GLY A 33 -12.66 -5.49 8.56
N ALA A 34 -11.38 -5.89 8.51
CA ALA A 34 -10.47 -5.74 9.64
C ALA A 34 -10.14 -4.26 9.87
N ASN A 35 -10.13 -3.84 11.13
CA ASN A 35 -9.69 -2.51 11.52
C ASN A 35 -8.16 -2.48 11.57
N VAL A 36 -7.52 -1.98 10.51
CA VAL A 36 -6.06 -1.83 10.48
C VAL A 36 -5.66 -0.60 11.29
N LEU A 37 -4.78 -0.79 12.26
CA LEU A 37 -4.33 0.26 13.16
C LEU A 37 -3.09 0.97 12.60
N GLY A 38 -3.06 2.30 12.71
CA GLY A 38 -1.95 3.13 12.26
C GLY A 38 -2.23 3.78 10.91
N THR A 39 -1.24 3.76 10.00
CA THR A 39 -1.38 4.28 8.63
C THR A 39 -2.47 3.52 7.89
N ASP A 40 -3.38 4.25 7.22
CA ASP A 40 -4.43 3.62 6.41
C ASP A 40 -3.78 2.77 5.30
N PRO A 41 -4.19 1.51 5.12
CA PRO A 41 -3.76 0.68 3.99
C PRO A 41 -3.86 1.34 2.62
N LYS A 42 -4.80 2.27 2.41
CA LYS A 42 -4.91 3.05 1.17
C LYS A 42 -3.75 4.02 0.99
N ASP A 43 -3.21 4.56 2.07
CA ASP A 43 -2.05 5.44 2.01
C ASP A 43 -0.76 4.65 1.84
N ILE A 44 -0.71 3.41 2.34
CA ILE A 44 0.35 2.45 2.02
C ILE A 44 0.35 2.14 0.52
N ASP A 45 -0.81 1.78 -0.05
CA ASP A 45 -0.96 1.49 -1.48
C ASP A 45 -0.56 2.67 -2.38
N LYS A 46 -0.97 3.90 -2.01
CA LYS A 46 -0.53 5.12 -2.69
C LYS A 46 0.98 5.34 -2.68
N ALA A 47 1.66 4.90 -1.61
CA ALA A 47 3.09 5.07 -1.47
C ALA A 47 3.90 3.96 -2.17
N GLU A 48 3.37 2.74 -2.26
CA GLU A 48 4.04 1.61 -2.91
C GLU A 48 3.86 1.60 -4.44
N ASP A 49 2.77 2.17 -4.95
CA ASP A 49 2.54 2.36 -6.38
C ASP A 49 3.35 3.56 -6.91
N ARG A 50 4.26 3.31 -7.85
CA ARG A 50 5.16 4.33 -8.36
C ARG A 50 4.42 5.47 -9.09
N GLN A 51 3.34 5.19 -9.80
CA GLN A 51 2.55 6.23 -10.46
C GLN A 51 1.87 7.11 -9.40
N LYS A 52 1.16 6.50 -8.45
CA LYS A 52 0.45 7.24 -7.38
C LYS A 52 1.41 8.05 -6.52
N PHE A 53 2.56 7.48 -6.18
CA PHE A 53 3.57 8.17 -5.38
C PHE A 53 4.17 9.35 -6.16
N SER A 54 4.47 9.17 -7.46
CA SER A 54 4.93 10.25 -8.33
C SER A 54 3.94 11.41 -8.37
N GLU A 55 2.64 11.11 -8.56
CA GLU A 55 1.58 12.13 -8.57
C GLU A 55 1.48 12.87 -7.24
N ILE A 56 1.68 12.18 -6.11
CA ILE A 56 1.70 12.80 -4.79
C ILE A 56 2.87 13.79 -4.69
N LEU A 57 4.09 13.39 -5.07
CA LEU A 57 5.27 14.27 -5.03
C LEU A 57 5.07 15.52 -5.90
N ASP A 58 4.54 15.34 -7.10
CA ASP A 58 4.23 16.45 -8.01
C ASP A 58 3.18 17.39 -7.40
N SER A 59 2.15 16.86 -6.75
CA SER A 59 1.09 17.65 -6.11
C SER A 59 1.56 18.53 -4.95
N ILE A 60 2.64 18.12 -4.28
CA ILE A 60 3.23 18.87 -3.14
C ILE A 60 4.50 19.64 -3.53
N GLY A 61 4.89 19.61 -4.81
CA GLY A 61 6.07 20.32 -5.32
C GLY A 61 7.40 19.74 -4.83
N VAL A 62 7.46 18.43 -4.57
CA VAL A 62 8.71 17.74 -4.21
C VAL A 62 9.34 17.14 -5.47
N ASP A 63 10.58 17.52 -5.73
CA ASP A 63 11.32 17.01 -6.89
C ASP A 63 11.56 15.49 -6.81
N GLN A 64 11.50 14.83 -7.97
CA GLN A 64 11.78 13.41 -8.12
C GLN A 64 12.58 13.13 -9.40
N PRO A 65 13.42 12.08 -9.44
CA PRO A 65 14.12 11.70 -10.66
C PRO A 65 13.15 11.36 -11.80
N ALA A 66 13.50 11.78 -13.03
CA ALA A 66 12.76 11.41 -14.22
C ALA A 66 12.66 9.88 -14.34
N TRP A 67 11.45 9.40 -14.65
CA TRP A 67 11.16 7.99 -14.73
C TRP A 67 10.05 7.74 -15.75
N LYS A 68 9.92 6.49 -16.20
CA LYS A 68 8.86 6.05 -17.11
C LYS A 68 8.57 4.58 -16.85
N GLU A 69 7.30 4.20 -16.82
CA GLU A 69 6.90 2.79 -16.85
C GLU A 69 6.94 2.27 -18.28
N LEU A 70 7.54 1.10 -18.46
CA LEU A 70 7.72 0.46 -19.77
C LEU A 70 7.09 -0.93 -19.70
N THR A 71 6.33 -1.29 -20.72
CA THR A 71 5.65 -2.59 -20.82
C THR A 71 6.25 -3.49 -21.90
N SER A 72 7.15 -2.94 -22.72
CA SER A 72 7.89 -3.67 -23.74
C SER A 72 9.35 -3.25 -23.80
N VAL A 73 10.20 -4.15 -24.31
CA VAL A 73 11.64 -3.89 -24.48
C VAL A 73 11.88 -2.76 -25.49
N ALA A 74 11.04 -2.67 -26.53
CA ALA A 74 11.16 -1.63 -27.56
C ALA A 74 10.93 -0.21 -27.02
N GLU A 75 10.20 -0.06 -25.92
CA GLU A 75 10.01 1.26 -25.28
C GLU A 75 11.23 1.70 -24.45
N ALA A 76 12.20 0.81 -24.24
CA ALA A 76 13.43 1.06 -23.49
C ALA A 76 14.62 1.48 -24.36
N GLU A 77 14.52 1.31 -25.68
CA GLU A 77 15.51 1.73 -26.69
C GLU A 77 15.29 3.20 -27.10
#